data_AF-A0A7S2VRX1-F1
#
_entry.id   AF-A0A7S2VRX1-F1
#
_cell.length_a   1.000
_cell.length_b   1.000
_cell.length_c   1.000
_cell.angle_alpha   90.00
_cell.angle_beta   90.00
_cell.angle_gamma   90.00
#
_symmetry.space_group_name_H-M   'P 1'
#
loop_
_entity.id
_entity.type
_entity.pdbx_description
1 polymer ?
#
loop_
_entity_poly.entity_id
_entity_poly.type
_entity_poly.pdbx_seq_one_letter_code
_entity_poly.pdbx_strand_id
1 'polypeptide(L)'
;MVFPFSGNHYVKFYWGTEETLMPVYTTTKEAVQKHPNASVFINFASFRSVFETSVEAMQYPNIKTLAIIAEGVPEQQTRDLIKTAESKGVGMIGPATVGGIKPGCLRIGNTGGMLDNIVM
;
A
#
# COMPACT_ATOMS: atom_id res chain seq x y z
N MET A 1 2.07 -1.76 9.12
CA MET A 1 1.54 -2.68 8.09
C MET A 1 0.14 -3.14 8.49
N VAL A 2 -0.66 -3.64 7.56
CA VAL A 2 -1.96 -4.25 7.85
C VAL A 2 -1.95 -5.70 7.35
N PHE A 3 -2.28 -6.66 8.21
CA PHE A 3 -2.38 -8.07 7.85
C PHE A 3 -3.54 -8.73 8.62
N PRO A 4 -4.70 -8.96 7.98
CA PRO A 4 -5.93 -9.34 8.68
C PRO A 4 -5.95 -10.79 9.18
N PHE A 5 -5.00 -11.61 8.77
CA PHE A 5 -4.94 -13.04 9.12
C PHE A 5 -4.16 -13.33 10.40
N SER A 6 -3.69 -12.29 11.10
CA SER A 6 -2.99 -12.40 12.38
C SER A 6 -3.44 -11.31 13.34
N GLY A 7 -3.30 -11.55 14.65
CA GLY A 7 -3.43 -10.51 15.67
C GLY A 7 -2.34 -9.43 15.54
N ASN A 8 -2.53 -8.33 16.25
CA ASN A 8 -1.56 -7.25 16.31
C ASN A 8 -0.21 -7.75 16.86
N HIS A 9 0.87 -7.42 16.16
CA HIS A 9 2.23 -7.81 16.54
C HIS A 9 3.25 -6.84 15.95
N TYR A 10 4.52 -7.05 16.26
CA TYR A 10 5.63 -6.31 15.67
C TYR A 10 6.46 -7.23 14.79
N VAL A 11 6.93 -6.69 13.67
CA VAL A 11 7.92 -7.34 12.80
C VAL A 11 9.22 -6.55 12.87
N LYS A 12 10.33 -7.28 12.96
CA LYS A 12 11.67 -6.70 13.00
C LYS A 12 12.14 -6.31 11.60
N PHE A 13 12.67 -5.10 11.46
CA PHE A 13 13.31 -4.56 10.27
C PHE A 13 14.66 -3.94 10.62
N TYR A 14 15.45 -3.59 9.60
CA TYR A 14 16.70 -2.86 9.76
C TYR A 14 16.58 -1.44 9.21
N TRP A 15 17.10 -0.48 9.97
CA TRP A 15 17.31 0.90 9.53
C TRP A 15 18.82 1.17 9.52
N GLY A 16 19.45 1.11 8.34
CA GLY A 16 20.89 1.00 8.25
C GLY A 16 21.37 -0.32 8.86
N THR A 17 22.18 -0.24 9.92
CA THR A 17 22.67 -1.40 10.68
C THR A 17 21.89 -1.64 11.98
N GLU A 18 20.95 -0.76 12.33
CA GLU A 18 20.18 -0.85 13.58
C GLU A 18 18.88 -1.63 13.38
N GLU A 19 18.49 -2.42 14.39
CA GLU A 19 17.19 -3.10 14.39
C GLU A 19 16.07 -2.13 14.81
N THR A 20 14.93 -2.22 14.15
CA THR A 20 13.72 -1.47 14.49
C THR A 20 12.48 -2.36 14.37
N LEU A 21 11.40 -1.98 15.08
CA LEU A 21 10.15 -2.73 15.10
C LEU A 21 9.05 -1.98 14.35
N MET A 22 8.48 -2.62 13.35
CA MET A 22 7.34 -2.10 12.59
C MET A 22 6.04 -2.73 13.12
N PRO A 23 5.04 -1.93 13.54
CA PRO A 23 3.76 -2.48 13.97
C PRO A 23 2.97 -3.06 12.80
N VAL A 24 2.37 -4.21 13.04
CA VAL A 24 1.41 -4.88 12.15
C VAL A 24 0.05 -4.89 12.83
N TYR A 25 -0.95 -4.35 12.13
CA TYR A 25 -2.32 -4.25 12.61
C TYR A 25 -3.21 -5.26 11.89
N THR A 26 -4.20 -5.78 12.59
CA THR A 26 -5.21 -6.66 11.98
C THR A 26 -6.16 -5.87 11.05
N THR A 27 -6.44 -4.59 11.35
CA THR A 27 -7.40 -3.79 10.59
C THR A 27 -6.80 -2.50 10.03
N THR A 28 -7.28 -2.07 8.86
CA THR A 28 -6.90 -0.79 8.26
C THR A 28 -7.31 0.38 9.14
N LYS A 29 -8.50 0.29 9.76
CA LYS A 29 -9.03 1.30 10.68
C LYS A 29 -8.06 1.63 11.81
N GLU A 30 -7.58 0.61 12.53
CA GLU A 30 -6.65 0.81 13.65
C GLU A 30 -5.32 1.40 13.16
N ALA A 31 -4.79 0.91 12.04
CA ALA A 31 -3.56 1.41 11.46
C ALA A 31 -3.66 2.90 11.10
N VAL A 32 -4.73 3.31 10.45
CA VAL A 32 -4.96 4.71 10.06
C VAL A 32 -5.14 5.60 11.27
N GLN A 33 -5.86 5.16 12.31
CA GLN A 33 -6.07 5.94 13.53
C GLN A 33 -4.76 6.18 14.29
N LYS A 34 -3.87 5.17 14.34
CA LYS A 34 -2.57 5.28 15.02
C LYS A 34 -1.52 6.02 14.18
N HIS A 35 -1.70 6.08 12.86
CA HIS A 35 -0.76 6.70 11.91
C HIS A 35 -1.45 7.74 11.02
N PRO A 36 -1.95 8.86 11.58
CA PRO A 36 -2.72 9.85 10.83
C PRO A 36 -1.93 10.55 9.72
N ASN A 37 -0.59 10.55 9.82
CA ASN A 37 0.30 11.16 8.83
C ASN A 37 0.57 10.28 7.60
N ALA A 38 0.16 9.00 7.63
CA ALA A 38 0.32 8.12 6.48
C ALA A 38 -0.65 8.54 5.36
N SER A 39 -0.11 8.87 4.19
CA SER A 39 -0.87 9.35 3.04
C SER A 39 -0.82 8.42 1.81
N VAL A 40 0.04 7.42 1.83
CA VAL A 40 0.21 6.44 0.75
C VAL A 40 -0.15 5.05 1.27
N PHE A 41 -1.05 4.37 0.57
CA PHE A 41 -1.43 2.99 0.85
C PHE A 41 -0.91 2.08 -0.28
N ILE A 42 -0.05 1.12 0.07
CA ILE A 42 0.53 0.17 -0.91
C ILE A 42 -0.14 -1.19 -0.70
N ASN A 43 -0.99 -1.57 -1.66
CA ASN A 43 -1.85 -2.73 -1.55
C ASN A 43 -1.26 -3.97 -2.24
N PHE A 44 -0.70 -4.87 -1.43
CA PHE A 44 -0.20 -6.19 -1.82
C PHE A 44 -1.24 -7.31 -1.66
N ALA A 45 -2.52 -6.97 -1.44
CA ALA A 45 -3.58 -7.97 -1.39
C ALA A 45 -3.65 -8.77 -2.70
N SER A 46 -4.08 -10.04 -2.60
CA SER A 46 -4.29 -10.89 -3.78
C SER A 46 -5.40 -10.33 -4.69
N PHE A 47 -5.45 -10.77 -5.96
CA PHE A 47 -6.51 -10.37 -6.90
C PHE A 47 -7.94 -10.63 -6.36
N ARG A 48 -8.10 -11.56 -5.42
CA ARG A 48 -9.41 -11.87 -4.79
C ARG A 48 -9.84 -10.83 -3.75
N SER A 49 -8.90 -10.20 -3.07
CA SER A 49 -9.15 -9.30 -1.93
C SER A 49 -8.78 -7.85 -2.19
N VAL A 50 -8.07 -7.58 -3.29
CA VAL A 50 -7.56 -6.25 -3.64
C VAL A 50 -8.66 -5.23 -3.89
N PHE A 51 -9.80 -5.65 -4.44
CA PHE A 51 -10.94 -4.76 -4.67
C PHE A 51 -11.48 -4.20 -3.36
N GLU A 52 -11.90 -5.07 -2.44
CA GLU A 52 -12.50 -4.68 -1.15
C GLU A 52 -11.53 -3.87 -0.30
N THR A 53 -10.27 -4.31 -0.22
CA THR A 53 -9.22 -3.59 0.55
C THR A 53 -8.89 -2.22 -0.03
N SER A 54 -8.95 -2.07 -1.37
CA SER A 54 -8.76 -0.77 -2.03
C SER A 54 -9.92 0.18 -1.78
N VAL A 55 -11.16 -0.32 -1.86
CA VAL A 55 -12.36 0.46 -1.53
C VAL A 55 -12.33 0.90 -0.07
N GLU A 56 -11.98 0.01 0.86
CA GLU A 56 -11.82 0.33 2.27
C GLU A 56 -10.74 1.41 2.49
N ALA A 57 -9.56 1.25 1.88
CA ALA A 57 -8.47 2.21 2.01
C ALA A 57 -8.88 3.64 1.57
N MET A 58 -9.67 3.74 0.49
CA MET A 58 -10.19 5.01 -0.01
C MET A 58 -11.28 5.64 0.88
N GLN A 59 -11.80 4.93 1.89
CA GLN A 59 -12.72 5.54 2.88
C GLN A 59 -12.00 6.50 3.83
N TYR A 60 -10.69 6.34 4.00
CA TYR A 60 -9.91 7.10 4.96
C TYR A 60 -9.34 8.38 4.33
N PRO A 61 -9.70 9.58 4.83
CA PRO A 61 -9.40 10.85 4.17
C PRO A 61 -7.91 11.22 4.17
N ASN A 62 -7.11 10.64 5.06
CA ASN A 62 -5.65 10.85 5.08
C ASN A 62 -4.95 10.13 3.92
N ILE A 63 -5.54 9.06 3.36
CA ILE A 63 -4.98 8.34 2.21
C ILE A 63 -5.23 9.15 0.94
N LYS A 64 -4.14 9.60 0.31
CA LYS A 64 -4.15 10.42 -0.90
C LYS A 64 -3.69 9.65 -2.14
N THR A 65 -2.91 8.59 -1.94
CA THR A 65 -2.41 7.74 -3.03
C THR A 65 -2.59 6.28 -2.68
N LEU A 66 -3.13 5.50 -3.62
CA LEU A 66 -3.29 4.05 -3.54
C LEU A 66 -2.47 3.39 -4.66
N ALA A 67 -1.51 2.55 -4.29
CA ALA A 67 -0.78 1.71 -5.23
C ALA A 67 -1.33 0.28 -5.17
N ILE A 68 -1.75 -0.28 -6.31
CA ILE A 68 -2.34 -1.61 -6.41
C ILE A 68 -1.38 -2.54 -7.16
N ILE A 69 -0.80 -3.51 -6.43
CA ILE A 69 0.24 -4.39 -7.00
C ILE A 69 -0.36 -5.60 -7.73
N ALA A 70 -1.53 -6.07 -7.29
CA ALA A 70 -2.15 -7.28 -7.81
C ALA A 70 -2.39 -7.24 -9.32
N GLU A 71 -1.99 -8.31 -10.01
CA GLU A 71 -2.37 -8.60 -11.38
C GLU A 71 -3.66 -9.44 -11.43
N GLY A 72 -4.37 -9.46 -12.56
CA GLY A 72 -5.55 -10.29 -12.75
C GLY A 72 -6.83 -9.77 -12.08
N VAL A 73 -6.87 -8.47 -11.74
CA VAL A 73 -8.07 -7.81 -11.24
C VAL A 73 -9.09 -7.68 -12.38
N PRO A 74 -10.32 -8.17 -12.25
CA PRO A 74 -11.36 -8.00 -13.26
C PRO A 74 -11.52 -6.53 -13.70
N GLU A 75 -11.60 -6.29 -15.00
CA GLU A 75 -11.70 -4.92 -15.55
C GLU A 75 -12.92 -4.17 -15.00
N GLN A 76 -14.06 -4.86 -14.81
CA GLN A 76 -15.24 -4.28 -14.17
C GLN A 76 -14.91 -3.69 -12.79
N GLN A 77 -14.24 -4.46 -11.93
CA GLN A 77 -13.82 -4.00 -10.61
C GLN A 77 -12.84 -2.83 -10.72
N THR A 78 -11.92 -2.87 -11.68
CA THR A 78 -10.99 -1.77 -11.93
C THR A 78 -11.72 -0.48 -12.31
N ARG A 79 -12.76 -0.54 -13.14
CA ARG A 79 -13.60 0.64 -13.46
C ARG A 79 -14.28 1.22 -12.22
N ASP A 80 -14.79 0.36 -11.35
CA ASP A 80 -15.42 0.79 -10.10
C ASP A 80 -14.41 1.43 -9.13
N LEU A 81 -13.17 0.92 -9.10
CA LEU A 81 -12.07 1.53 -8.36
C LEU A 81 -11.71 2.91 -8.91
N ILE A 82 -11.58 3.06 -10.24
CA ILE A 82 -11.29 4.35 -10.88
C ILE A 82 -12.34 5.38 -10.52
N LYS A 83 -13.62 5.03 -10.72
CA LYS A 83 -14.74 5.91 -10.39
C LYS A 83 -14.73 6.32 -8.91
N THR A 84 -14.45 5.38 -8.02
CA THR A 84 -14.37 5.64 -6.58
C THR A 84 -13.21 6.57 -6.24
N ALA A 85 -12.03 6.33 -6.81
CA ALA A 85 -10.83 7.12 -6.61
C ALA A 85 -11.02 8.57 -7.09
N GLU A 86 -11.58 8.76 -8.29
CA GLU A 86 -11.92 10.07 -8.84
C GLU A 86 -12.91 10.82 -7.94
N SER A 87 -13.98 10.15 -7.50
CA SER A 87 -14.98 10.75 -6.61
C SER A 87 -14.42 11.23 -5.26
N LYS A 88 -13.30 10.63 -4.82
CA LYS A 88 -12.64 10.91 -3.55
C LYS A 88 -11.35 11.72 -3.70
N GLY A 89 -10.93 12.02 -4.91
CA GLY A 89 -9.66 12.70 -5.19
C GLY A 89 -8.43 11.89 -4.73
N VAL A 90 -8.49 10.56 -4.80
CA VAL A 90 -7.36 9.67 -4.47
C VAL A 90 -6.61 9.31 -5.74
N GLY A 91 -5.29 9.52 -5.77
CA GLY A 91 -4.45 9.09 -6.88
C GLY A 91 -4.29 7.57 -6.88
N MET A 92 -4.42 6.92 -8.05
CA MET A 92 -4.18 5.48 -8.19
C MET A 92 -2.96 5.19 -9.06
N ILE A 93 -2.17 4.19 -8.65
CA ILE A 93 -1.05 3.63 -9.40
C ILE A 93 -1.28 2.12 -9.51
N GLY A 94 -1.58 1.63 -10.71
CA GLY A 94 -1.99 0.24 -10.97
C GLY A 94 -3.48 0.11 -11.29
N PRO A 95 -4.07 -1.11 -11.29
CA PRO A 95 -3.48 -2.40 -10.88
C PRO A 95 -2.35 -2.92 -11.78
N ALA A 96 -1.85 -4.13 -11.49
CA ALA A 96 -0.82 -4.83 -12.28
C ALA A 96 0.46 -4.00 -12.51
N THR A 97 1.03 -3.48 -11.42
CA THR A 97 2.26 -2.68 -11.48
C THR A 97 3.19 -3.02 -10.33
N VAL A 98 4.50 -2.86 -10.56
CA VAL A 98 5.49 -2.86 -9.47
C VAL A 98 5.38 -1.61 -8.58
N GLY A 99 4.76 -0.54 -9.09
CA GLY A 99 4.59 0.74 -8.42
C GLY A 99 5.37 1.85 -9.13
N GLY A 100 6.42 2.35 -8.49
CA GLY A 100 7.19 3.50 -8.95
C GLY A 100 8.25 3.94 -7.96
N ILE A 101 9.19 4.76 -8.43
CA ILE A 101 10.27 5.33 -7.62
C ILE A 101 10.42 6.82 -7.90
N LYS A 102 10.54 7.61 -6.82
CA LYS A 102 10.97 9.00 -6.85
C LYS A 102 12.32 9.06 -6.11
N PRO A 103 13.45 9.15 -6.84
CA PRO A 103 14.79 9.15 -6.23
C PRO A 103 14.95 10.21 -5.14
N GLY A 104 15.59 9.84 -4.03
CA GLY A 104 15.76 10.69 -2.85
C GLY A 104 14.49 10.93 -2.02
N CYS A 105 13.35 10.32 -2.36
CA CYS A 105 12.08 10.54 -1.65
C CYS A 105 11.39 9.24 -1.25
N LEU A 106 10.86 8.47 -2.21
CA LEU A 106 10.00 7.32 -1.93
C LEU A 106 10.11 6.26 -3.04
N ARG A 107 10.06 5.00 -2.62
CA ARG A 107 10.01 3.82 -3.48
C ARG A 107 8.82 2.96 -3.09
N ILE A 108 8.00 2.58 -4.07
CA ILE A 108 6.84 1.72 -3.83
C ILE A 108 7.27 0.27 -3.95
N GLY A 109 7.18 -0.46 -2.84
CA GLY A 109 7.38 -1.91 -2.81
C GLY A 109 8.73 -2.34 -3.38
N ASN A 110 8.66 -3.23 -4.37
CA ASN A 110 9.81 -3.90 -4.98
C ASN A 110 10.42 -3.11 -6.17
N THR A 111 9.92 -1.91 -6.47
CA THR A 111 10.38 -1.12 -7.63
C THR A 111 11.89 -0.90 -7.56
N GLY A 112 12.61 -1.21 -8.65
CA GLY A 112 14.06 -1.03 -8.73
C GLY A 112 14.90 -2.06 -7.98
N GLY A 113 14.30 -3.10 -7.40
CA GLY A 113 15.02 -4.28 -6.91
C GLY A 113 15.92 -4.05 -5.69
N MET A 114 17.03 -4.78 -5.66
CA MET A 114 18.01 -4.78 -4.57
C MET A 114 18.92 -3.55 -4.60
N LEU A 115 19.67 -3.31 -3.52
CA LEU A 115 20.48 -2.10 -3.35
C LEU A 115 21.60 -1.94 -4.39
N ASP A 116 22.12 -3.04 -4.91
CA ASP A 116 23.09 -3.04 -6.02
C ASP A 116 22.52 -2.29 -7.23
N ASN A 117 21.27 -2.55 -7.62
CA ASN A 117 20.61 -1.85 -8.72
C ASN A 117 20.20 -0.40 -8.38
N ILE A 118 20.12 -0.04 -7.09
CA ILE A 118 19.72 1.32 -6.67
C ILE A 118 20.94 2.27 -6.60
N VAL A 119 22.13 1.74 -6.30
CA VAL A 119 23.34 2.54 -6.08
C VAL A 119 24.21 2.68 -7.33
N MET A 120 24.14 1.71 -8.26
CA MET A 120 24.79 1.80 -9.57
C MET A 120 24.16 2.89 -10.44
#